data_AF-A0A9P8FJU8-F1
#
_entry.id   AF-A0A9P8FJU8-F1
#
_cell.length_a   1.000
_cell.length_b   1.000
_cell.length_c   1.000
_cell.angle_alpha   90.00
_cell.angle_beta   90.00
_cell.angle_gamma   90.00
#
_symmetry.space_group_name_H-M   'P 1'
#
loop_
_entity.id
_entity.type
_entity.pdbx_description
1 polymer ?
#
loop_
_entity_poly.entity_id
_entity_poly.type
_entity_poly.pdbx_seq_one_letter_code
_entity_poly.pdbx_strand_id
1 'polypeptide(L)'
;MDPRRRRFVIIALVTIVLFFLYISVGHPASVSSAVQAGLDYFLHVPDLPAANSTLGFGAIVAVSTLTSKRRNSLLLAANITEIDITIPDQPVWTDADLKSFKAKNISTITRGSALAWMGHLNVLRWFLDSGLETMLVMEDDVDWDIHLRTSQVPKVAAAMRTLLTEQSNNHLPATTSTRQKIVTPEQAGGYWGNHLDWDILYLGHCGDMFTRSEWTNETTVPRVAVSDPTLPSPEYMHILTRRFLAEIGVPIKTRVVHRSVSPLCTFGFALSRAGAERLLHDVAASEPEGGCEAYDVRILEICRDLSFRCWSANPELFHHQDAPSEIAIVNAKKGKDHTAKEHDLKASPPGIGVDSEGRLQGAAPNIACGIRGSSFWTQDEDTIEYLKEVVGRQGHCLRDLHAEDMSVWPHL
;
A
#
# COMPACT_ATOMS: atom_id res chain seq x y z
N MET A 1 -30.21 51.71 -37.17
CA MET A 1 -30.41 50.25 -36.97
C MET A 1 -31.71 50.04 -36.24
N ASP A 2 -32.55 49.11 -36.70
CA ASP A 2 -33.73 48.63 -35.98
C ASP A 2 -33.34 48.25 -34.54
N PRO A 3 -34.09 48.68 -33.50
CA PRO A 3 -33.82 48.35 -32.10
C PRO A 3 -33.67 46.84 -31.83
N ARG A 4 -34.33 45.97 -32.61
CA ARG A 4 -34.11 44.51 -32.52
C ARG A 4 -32.72 44.11 -33.00
N ARG A 5 -32.29 44.66 -34.14
CA ARG A 5 -30.96 44.41 -34.72
C ARG A 5 -29.83 44.92 -33.83
N ARG A 6 -30.06 46.04 -33.11
CA ARG A 6 -29.12 46.58 -32.12
C ARG A 6 -28.97 45.66 -30.89
N ARG A 7 -30.07 45.03 -30.42
CA ARG A 7 -30.01 44.04 -29.34
C ARG A 7 -29.23 42.79 -29.74
N PHE A 8 -29.44 42.27 -30.95
CA PHE A 8 -28.69 41.10 -31.44
C PHE A 8 -27.18 41.38 -31.55
N VAL A 9 -26.78 42.56 -32.04
CA VAL A 9 -25.37 42.93 -32.13
C VAL A 9 -24.73 43.09 -30.75
N ILE A 10 -25.45 43.65 -29.77
CA ILE A 10 -24.95 43.77 -28.40
C ILE A 10 -24.79 42.38 -27.76
N ILE A 11 -25.77 41.49 -27.92
CA ILE A 11 -25.68 40.12 -27.39
C ILE A 11 -24.49 39.38 -28.03
N ALA A 12 -24.30 39.48 -29.34
CA ALA A 12 -23.20 38.85 -30.04
C ALA A 12 -21.83 39.38 -29.57
N LEU A 13 -21.70 40.69 -29.34
CA LEU A 13 -20.46 41.28 -28.83
C LEU A 13 -20.20 40.84 -27.38
N VAL A 14 -21.24 40.76 -26.54
CA VAL A 14 -21.11 40.30 -25.15
C VAL A 14 -20.73 38.82 -25.11
N THR A 15 -21.33 37.96 -25.93
CA THR A 15 -20.94 36.54 -25.99
C THR A 15 -19.53 36.34 -26.52
N ILE A 16 -19.09 37.12 -27.51
CA ILE A 16 -17.71 37.10 -28.00
C ILE A 16 -16.73 37.55 -26.91
N VAL A 17 -17.04 38.63 -26.18
CA VAL A 17 -16.20 39.10 -25.07
C VAL A 17 -16.16 38.08 -23.93
N LEU A 18 -17.29 37.46 -23.58
CA LEU A 18 -17.35 36.39 -22.58
C LEU A 18 -16.59 35.14 -23.03
N PHE A 19 -16.61 34.81 -24.32
CA PHE A 19 -15.85 33.70 -24.89
C PHE A 19 -14.33 33.99 -24.87
N PHE A 20 -13.92 35.21 -25.22
CA PHE A 20 -12.51 35.62 -25.10
C PHE A 20 -12.06 35.72 -23.65
N LEU A 21 -12.91 36.16 -22.72
CA LEU A 21 -12.65 36.11 -21.28
C LEU A 21 -12.59 34.67 -20.76
N TYR A 22 -13.44 33.78 -21.24
CA TYR A 22 -13.40 32.35 -20.91
C TYR A 22 -12.10 31.69 -21.38
N ILE A 23 -11.61 32.05 -22.58
CA ILE A 23 -10.31 31.60 -23.09
C ILE A 23 -9.14 32.25 -22.32
N SER A 24 -9.23 33.54 -21.96
CA SER A 24 -8.13 34.27 -21.31
C SER A 24 -8.03 34.07 -19.79
N VAL A 25 -9.11 33.66 -19.13
CA VAL A 25 -9.12 33.24 -17.71
C VAL A 25 -8.44 31.89 -17.51
N GLY A 26 -7.99 31.23 -18.58
CA GLY A 26 -7.05 30.12 -18.51
C GLY A 26 -7.68 28.87 -17.92
N HIS A 27 -8.10 27.93 -18.78
CA HIS A 27 -7.91 26.54 -18.37
C HIS A 27 -6.43 26.34 -18.10
N PRO A 28 -6.06 25.75 -16.95
CA PRO A 28 -4.66 25.64 -16.62
C PRO A 28 -4.00 24.78 -17.69
N ALA A 29 -2.96 25.32 -18.33
CA ALA A 29 -2.06 24.57 -19.20
C ALA A 29 -1.33 23.41 -18.44
N SER A 30 -1.66 23.21 -17.16
CA SER A 30 -1.08 22.18 -16.29
C SER A 30 -1.48 20.76 -16.69
N VAL A 31 -2.67 20.50 -17.23
CA VAL A 31 -3.11 19.12 -17.53
C VAL A 31 -2.30 18.53 -18.68
N SER A 32 -2.07 19.28 -19.75
CA SER A 32 -1.26 18.83 -20.89
C SER A 32 0.20 18.64 -20.50
N SER A 33 0.77 19.57 -19.72
CA SER A 33 2.14 19.46 -19.20
C SER A 33 2.30 18.30 -18.20
N ALA A 34 1.31 18.06 -17.34
CA ALA A 34 1.33 16.96 -16.38
C ALA A 34 1.18 15.59 -17.05
N VAL A 35 0.37 15.48 -18.10
CA VAL A 35 0.24 14.26 -18.91
C VAL A 35 1.51 13.99 -19.71
N GLN A 36 2.13 15.03 -20.30
CA GLN A 36 3.39 14.90 -21.02
C GLN A 36 4.53 14.48 -20.09
N ALA A 37 4.67 15.14 -18.93
CA ALA A 37 5.59 14.73 -17.87
C ALA A 37 5.25 13.32 -17.36
N GLY A 38 3.96 12.95 -17.38
CA GLY A 38 3.43 11.62 -17.19
C GLY A 38 4.15 10.59 -18.05
N LEU A 39 4.05 10.78 -19.37
CA LEU A 39 4.60 9.93 -20.42
C LEU A 39 6.12 9.76 -20.34
N ASP A 40 6.85 10.76 -19.87
CA ASP A 40 8.31 10.72 -19.80
C ASP A 40 8.82 9.65 -18.82
N TYR A 41 8.05 9.29 -17.78
CA TYR A 41 8.40 8.25 -16.81
C TYR A 41 7.68 6.90 -17.02
N PHE A 42 6.86 6.78 -18.06
CA PHE A 42 6.27 5.50 -18.43
C PHE A 42 7.33 4.54 -18.94
N LEU A 43 7.32 3.36 -18.35
CA LEU A 43 8.20 2.26 -18.68
C LEU A 43 7.36 1.11 -19.20
N HIS A 44 7.73 0.62 -20.37
CA HIS A 44 7.29 -0.70 -20.79
C HIS A 44 8.13 -1.72 -20.04
N VAL A 45 7.61 -2.21 -18.92
CA VAL A 45 8.23 -3.31 -18.20
C VAL A 45 7.90 -4.63 -18.89
N PRO A 46 8.85 -5.59 -18.90
CA PRO A 46 8.58 -6.93 -19.43
C PRO A 46 7.46 -7.59 -18.64
N ASP A 47 6.62 -8.36 -19.34
CA ASP A 47 5.73 -9.30 -18.68
C ASP A 47 6.58 -10.41 -18.06
N LEU A 48 6.66 -10.39 -16.73
CA LEU A 48 7.29 -11.46 -15.96
C LEU A 48 6.29 -12.62 -15.78
N PRO A 49 6.77 -13.86 -15.67
CA PRO A 49 5.91 -14.97 -15.26
C PRO A 49 5.31 -14.70 -13.87
N ALA A 50 4.26 -15.45 -13.53
CA ALA A 50 3.69 -15.42 -12.18
C ALA A 50 4.78 -15.65 -11.12
N ALA A 51 4.69 -14.93 -10.02
CA ALA A 51 5.62 -15.09 -8.90
C ALA A 51 5.49 -16.49 -8.28
N ASN A 52 6.49 -16.92 -7.52
CA ASN A 52 6.37 -18.12 -6.68
C ASN A 52 5.38 -17.89 -5.51
N SER A 53 5.13 -18.91 -4.69
CA SER A 53 4.19 -18.82 -3.56
C SER A 53 4.60 -17.80 -2.49
N THR A 54 5.88 -17.40 -2.45
CA THR A 54 6.40 -16.36 -1.56
C THR A 54 6.56 -15.00 -2.25
N LEU A 55 5.96 -14.81 -3.43
CA LEU A 55 5.99 -13.54 -4.19
C LEU A 55 7.40 -13.01 -4.51
N GLY A 56 8.39 -13.91 -4.56
CA GLY A 56 9.81 -13.58 -4.80
C GLY A 56 10.61 -13.23 -3.54
N PHE A 57 10.03 -13.36 -2.35
CA PHE A 57 10.71 -13.18 -1.07
C PHE A 57 11.17 -14.52 -0.46
N GLY A 58 12.04 -14.47 0.56
CA GLY A 58 12.41 -15.66 1.33
C GLY A 58 11.22 -16.25 2.12
N ALA A 59 10.38 -15.39 2.69
CA ALA A 59 9.12 -15.78 3.32
C ALA A 59 8.10 -14.63 3.30
N ILE A 60 6.83 -14.97 3.44
CA ILE A 60 5.76 -14.04 3.77
C ILE A 60 5.30 -14.36 5.19
N VAL A 61 5.24 -13.34 6.04
CA VAL A 61 4.96 -13.47 7.47
C VAL A 61 3.85 -12.53 7.89
N ALA A 62 2.80 -13.06 8.51
CA ALA A 62 1.74 -12.24 9.08
C ALA A 62 1.96 -12.01 10.58
N VAL A 63 1.71 -10.78 11.03
CA VAL A 63 1.66 -10.43 12.46
C VAL A 63 0.24 -10.67 12.97
N SER A 64 0.04 -11.79 13.67
CA SER A 64 -1.28 -12.14 14.20
C SER A 64 -1.16 -12.97 15.48
N THR A 65 -2.12 -12.83 16.39
CA THR A 65 -2.19 -13.63 17.62
C THR A 65 -2.93 -14.96 17.37
N LEU A 66 -2.66 -15.98 18.18
CA LEU A 66 -3.37 -17.28 18.11
C LEU A 66 -4.90 -17.15 18.26
N THR A 67 -5.36 -16.10 18.95
CA THR A 67 -6.79 -15.84 19.21
C THR A 67 -7.45 -14.93 18.18
N SER A 68 -6.71 -14.42 17.19
CA SER A 68 -7.28 -13.52 16.17
C SER A 68 -8.29 -14.27 15.31
N LYS A 69 -9.51 -13.73 15.23
CA LYS A 69 -10.58 -14.27 14.39
C LYS A 69 -10.28 -14.10 12.89
N ARG A 70 -9.37 -13.20 12.53
CA ARG A 70 -9.05 -12.85 11.15
C ARG A 70 -8.15 -13.89 10.47
N ARG A 71 -7.45 -14.74 11.23
CA ARG A 71 -6.48 -15.72 10.70
C ARG A 71 -7.07 -16.70 9.69
N ASN A 72 -8.26 -17.23 9.95
CA ASN A 72 -8.86 -18.23 9.06
C ASN A 72 -9.15 -17.65 7.68
N SER A 73 -9.70 -16.44 7.62
CA SER A 73 -9.92 -15.72 6.34
C SER A 73 -8.61 -15.36 5.64
N LEU A 74 -7.56 -14.99 6.37
CA LEU A 74 -6.24 -14.73 5.78
C LEU A 74 -5.66 -16.01 5.14
N LEU A 75 -5.71 -17.14 5.85
CA LEU A 75 -5.18 -18.42 5.36
C LEU A 75 -6.02 -19.00 4.21
N LEU A 76 -7.35 -18.81 4.22
CA LEU A 76 -8.20 -19.19 3.10
C LEU A 76 -7.86 -18.38 1.84
N ALA A 77 -7.72 -17.06 1.97
CA ALA A 77 -7.31 -16.19 0.86
C ALA A 77 -5.94 -16.58 0.29
N ALA A 78 -5.00 -16.88 1.18
CA ALA A 78 -3.67 -17.37 0.81
C ALA A 78 -3.74 -18.71 0.06
N ASN A 79 -4.57 -19.65 0.55
CA ASN A 79 -4.80 -20.94 -0.09
C ASN A 79 -5.42 -20.79 -1.49
N ILE A 80 -6.44 -19.93 -1.67
CA ILE A 80 -7.07 -19.69 -2.97
C ILE A 80 -6.10 -19.05 -3.98
N THR A 81 -5.24 -18.14 -3.51
CA THR A 81 -4.28 -17.43 -4.38
C THR A 81 -2.91 -18.10 -4.48
N GLU A 82 -2.75 -19.29 -3.88
CA GLU A 82 -1.50 -20.06 -3.83
C GLU A 82 -0.31 -19.25 -3.27
N ILE A 83 -0.57 -18.51 -2.19
CA ILE A 83 0.41 -17.72 -1.46
C ILE A 83 0.71 -18.42 -0.14
N ASP A 84 1.99 -18.58 0.18
CA ASP A 84 2.43 -19.22 1.43
C ASP A 84 2.66 -18.16 2.51
N ILE A 85 1.84 -18.18 3.56
CA ILE A 85 1.96 -17.27 4.71
C ILE A 85 2.36 -18.06 5.95
N THR A 86 3.43 -17.61 6.61
CA THR A 86 3.83 -18.08 7.95
C THR A 86 3.29 -17.13 9.00
N ILE A 87 2.82 -17.66 10.14
CA ILE A 87 2.35 -16.84 11.26
C ILE A 87 3.08 -17.31 12.54
N PRO A 88 4.20 -16.67 12.91
CA PRO A 88 4.93 -16.98 14.13
C PRO A 88 4.08 -16.75 15.37
N ASP A 89 4.21 -17.62 16.36
CA ASP A 89 3.52 -17.49 17.63
C ASP A 89 3.94 -16.19 18.34
N GLN A 90 2.93 -15.44 18.77
CA GLN A 90 3.11 -14.19 19.50
C GLN A 90 3.22 -14.46 21.00
N PRO A 91 4.26 -13.95 21.69
CA PRO A 91 4.39 -14.08 23.13
C PRO A 91 3.25 -13.41 23.88
N VAL A 92 2.99 -13.90 25.09
CA VAL A 92 2.14 -13.18 26.05
C VAL A 92 2.99 -12.13 26.75
N TRP A 93 2.85 -10.88 26.30
CA TRP A 93 3.59 -9.75 26.86
C TRP A 93 3.08 -9.37 28.26
N THR A 94 4.01 -9.25 29.20
CA THR A 94 3.74 -8.85 30.59
C THR A 94 3.78 -7.33 30.77
N ASP A 95 3.24 -6.84 31.88
CA ASP A 95 3.37 -5.41 32.24
C ASP A 95 4.83 -4.99 32.48
N ALA A 96 5.72 -5.93 32.81
CA ALA A 96 7.16 -5.67 32.90
C ALA A 96 7.77 -5.46 31.50
N ASP A 97 7.40 -6.27 30.52
CA ASP A 97 7.86 -6.12 29.12
C ASP A 97 7.42 -4.77 28.55
N LEU A 98 6.14 -4.42 28.73
CA LEU A 98 5.60 -3.12 28.36
C LEU A 98 6.33 -1.95 29.01
N LYS A 99 6.66 -2.07 30.30
CA LYS A 99 7.42 -1.03 31.01
C LYS A 99 8.84 -0.92 30.48
N SER A 100 9.47 -2.03 30.11
CA SER A 100 10.81 -2.05 29.52
C SER A 100 10.84 -1.50 28.10
N PHE A 101 9.74 -1.65 27.36
CA PHE A 101 9.61 -1.17 25.99
C PHE A 101 9.42 0.35 25.90
N LYS A 102 8.72 0.94 26.86
CA LYS A 102 8.40 2.38 26.90
C LYS A 102 9.64 3.24 27.20
N ALA A 103 9.65 4.44 26.62
CA ALA A 103 10.64 5.46 26.91
C ALA A 103 10.60 5.85 28.40
N LYS A 104 11.76 6.16 28.98
CA LYS A 104 11.85 6.39 30.44
C LYS A 104 11.34 7.76 30.87
N ASN A 105 11.56 8.79 30.03
CA ASN A 105 11.22 10.16 30.38
C ASN A 105 9.87 10.58 29.79
N ILE A 106 9.72 10.49 28.48
CA ILE A 106 8.54 10.93 27.73
C ILE A 106 8.09 9.78 26.85
N SER A 107 7.07 9.06 27.32
CA SER A 107 6.39 8.00 26.56
C SER A 107 5.05 8.54 26.06
N THR A 108 4.81 8.43 24.76
CA THR A 108 3.55 8.79 24.11
C THR A 108 2.78 7.57 23.61
N ILE A 109 3.43 6.39 23.57
CA ILE A 109 2.82 5.17 23.07
C ILE A 109 1.70 4.63 23.97
N THR A 110 0.56 4.25 23.37
CA THR A 110 -0.52 3.56 24.08
C THR A 110 -0.17 2.10 24.38
N ARG A 111 -0.96 1.42 25.22
CA ARG A 111 -0.74 -0.01 25.50
C ARG A 111 -0.90 -0.84 24.23
N GLY A 112 -1.99 -0.66 23.51
CA GLY A 112 -2.30 -1.41 22.29
C GLY A 112 -1.22 -1.19 21.23
N SER A 113 -0.81 0.07 21.00
CA SER A 113 0.27 0.39 20.05
C SER A 113 1.60 -0.26 20.44
N ALA A 114 1.95 -0.28 21.74
CA ALA A 114 3.15 -0.96 22.22
C ALA A 114 3.09 -2.48 22.02
N LEU A 115 1.94 -3.11 22.27
CA LEU A 115 1.78 -4.55 22.03
C LEU A 115 1.88 -4.89 20.54
N ALA A 116 1.28 -4.07 19.67
CA ALA A 116 1.37 -4.24 18.22
C ALA A 116 2.84 -4.13 17.76
N TRP A 117 3.55 -3.08 18.19
CA TRP A 117 4.97 -2.89 17.90
C TRP A 117 5.81 -4.08 18.35
N MET A 118 5.66 -4.53 19.60
CA MET A 118 6.40 -5.70 20.10
C MET A 118 6.08 -6.97 19.30
N GLY A 119 4.87 -7.10 18.75
CA GLY A 119 4.51 -8.18 17.85
C GLY A 119 5.28 -8.15 16.52
N HIS A 120 5.46 -6.97 15.92
CA HIS A 120 6.35 -6.82 14.76
C HIS A 120 7.81 -7.17 15.12
N LEU A 121 8.31 -6.76 16.30
CA LEU A 121 9.68 -7.13 16.72
C LEU A 121 9.85 -8.64 16.93
N ASN A 122 8.81 -9.34 17.37
CA ASN A 122 8.84 -10.80 17.45
C ASN A 122 9.00 -11.44 16.06
N VAL A 123 8.29 -10.91 15.06
CA VAL A 123 8.42 -11.34 13.67
C VAL A 123 9.81 -11.03 13.09
N LEU A 124 10.40 -9.87 13.43
CA LEU A 124 11.78 -9.55 13.04
C LEU A 124 12.78 -10.55 13.64
N ARG A 125 12.62 -10.93 14.92
CA ARG A 125 13.49 -11.94 15.56
C ARG A 125 13.38 -13.28 14.85
N TRP A 126 12.15 -13.75 14.60
CA TRP A 126 11.92 -14.98 13.83
C TRP A 126 12.61 -14.94 12.46
N PHE A 127 12.52 -13.80 11.76
CA PHE A 127 13.16 -13.61 10.45
C PHE A 127 14.68 -13.68 10.51
N LEU A 128 15.31 -13.02 11.47
CA LEU A 128 16.77 -13.05 11.62
C LEU A 128 17.26 -14.46 11.98
N ASP A 129 16.54 -15.16 12.86
CA ASP A 129 16.84 -16.54 13.26
C ASP A 129 16.65 -17.55 12.10
N SER A 130 15.80 -17.25 11.12
CA SER A 130 15.50 -18.15 9.99
C SER A 130 16.64 -18.33 8.97
N GLY A 131 17.61 -17.40 8.93
CA GLY A 131 18.65 -17.36 7.89
C GLY A 131 18.20 -16.90 6.48
N LEU A 132 16.96 -16.46 6.29
CA LEU A 132 16.41 -15.99 5.00
C LEU A 132 16.83 -14.56 4.64
N GLU A 133 17.19 -14.22 3.40
CA GLU A 133 17.67 -12.85 3.10
C GLU A 133 16.58 -11.76 2.97
N THR A 134 15.34 -12.14 2.70
CA THR A 134 14.22 -11.19 2.55
C THR A 134 12.93 -11.75 3.13
N MET A 135 12.06 -10.86 3.62
CA MET A 135 10.74 -11.21 4.13
C MET A 135 9.73 -10.14 3.76
N LEU A 136 8.52 -10.54 3.39
CA LEU A 136 7.34 -9.68 3.35
C LEU A 136 6.56 -9.83 4.65
N VAL A 137 6.39 -8.74 5.39
CA VAL A 137 5.54 -8.66 6.60
C VAL A 137 4.17 -8.15 6.21
N MET A 138 3.11 -8.71 6.80
CA MET A 138 1.74 -8.21 6.64
C MET A 138 0.92 -8.23 7.93
N GLU A 139 -0.06 -7.34 8.02
CA GLU A 139 -1.06 -7.31 9.11
C GLU A 139 -2.20 -8.28 8.82
N ASP A 140 -2.93 -8.73 9.85
CA ASP A 140 -3.92 -9.81 9.70
C ASP A 140 -5.30 -9.39 9.19
N ASP A 141 -5.52 -8.08 9.02
CA ASP A 141 -6.66 -7.46 8.33
C ASP A 141 -6.35 -7.02 6.89
N VAL A 142 -5.17 -7.37 6.37
CA VAL A 142 -4.80 -7.04 4.99
C VAL A 142 -5.59 -7.84 3.95
N ASP A 143 -5.89 -7.23 2.81
CA ASP A 143 -6.43 -7.89 1.62
C ASP A 143 -5.58 -7.52 0.39
N TRP A 144 -5.71 -8.31 -0.67
CA TRP A 144 -4.99 -8.14 -1.91
C TRP A 144 -5.82 -8.57 -3.11
N ASP A 145 -5.44 -8.09 -4.28
CA ASP A 145 -6.12 -8.44 -5.51
C ASP A 145 -5.84 -9.90 -5.90
N ILE A 146 -6.83 -10.61 -6.45
CA ILE A 146 -6.65 -11.99 -6.94
C ILE A 146 -5.51 -12.11 -7.98
N HIS A 147 -5.17 -11.02 -8.68
CA HIS A 147 -4.07 -10.95 -9.64
C HIS A 147 -2.71 -10.64 -9.01
N LEU A 148 -2.60 -10.60 -7.67
CA LEU A 148 -1.38 -10.21 -6.97
C LEU A 148 -0.17 -11.03 -7.44
N ARG A 149 -0.30 -12.35 -7.40
CA ARG A 149 0.78 -13.29 -7.76
C ARG A 149 1.02 -13.36 -9.27
N THR A 150 -0.03 -13.27 -10.08
CA THR A 150 0.02 -13.54 -11.52
C THR A 150 0.35 -12.30 -12.36
N SER A 151 0.08 -11.09 -11.88
CA SER A 151 0.24 -9.85 -12.66
C SER A 151 0.86 -8.71 -11.86
N GLN A 152 0.32 -8.38 -10.67
CA GLN A 152 0.72 -7.15 -9.99
C GLN A 152 2.16 -7.22 -9.44
N VAL A 153 2.50 -8.24 -8.65
CA VAL A 153 3.87 -8.46 -8.15
C VAL A 153 4.88 -8.57 -9.30
N PRO A 154 4.65 -9.37 -10.35
CA PRO A 154 5.50 -9.40 -11.54
C PRO A 154 5.80 -8.00 -12.12
N LYS A 155 4.77 -7.15 -12.29
CA LYS A 155 4.92 -5.78 -12.82
C LYS A 155 5.71 -4.85 -11.88
N VAL A 156 5.38 -4.86 -10.59
CA VAL A 156 6.05 -3.99 -9.59
C VAL A 156 7.50 -4.42 -9.39
N ALA A 157 7.78 -5.72 -9.32
CA ALA A 157 9.13 -6.24 -9.23
C ALA A 157 9.98 -5.88 -10.47
N ALA A 158 9.39 -5.93 -11.67
CA ALA A 158 10.06 -5.46 -12.87
C ALA A 158 10.42 -3.97 -12.83
N ALA A 159 9.48 -3.12 -12.40
CA ALA A 159 9.72 -1.69 -12.21
C ALA A 159 10.81 -1.42 -11.17
N MET A 160 10.77 -2.13 -10.03
CA MET A 160 11.74 -2.02 -8.95
C MET A 160 13.16 -2.34 -9.42
N ARG A 161 13.34 -3.46 -10.14
CA ARG A 161 14.66 -3.85 -10.68
C ARG A 161 15.26 -2.78 -11.58
N THR A 162 14.44 -2.22 -12.48
CA THR A 162 14.87 -1.12 -13.35
C THR A 162 15.30 0.08 -12.53
N LEU A 163 14.46 0.51 -11.60
CA LEU A 163 14.73 1.67 -10.76
C LEU A 163 16.01 1.52 -9.94
N LEU A 164 16.18 0.41 -9.23
CA LEU A 164 17.38 0.15 -8.43
C LEU A 164 18.65 0.07 -9.28
N THR A 165 18.57 -0.57 -10.46
CA THR A 165 19.70 -0.67 -11.39
C THR A 165 20.12 0.69 -11.92
N GLU A 166 19.17 1.59 -12.20
CA GLU A 166 19.46 2.95 -12.63
C GLU A 166 20.15 3.76 -11.51
N GLN A 167 19.70 3.59 -10.28
CA GLN A 167 20.29 4.29 -9.12
C GLN A 167 21.68 3.75 -8.73
N SER A 168 21.96 2.47 -8.97
CA SER A 168 23.28 1.90 -8.72
C SER A 168 24.33 2.35 -9.75
N ASN A 169 23.93 2.60 -11.00
CA ASN A 169 24.83 2.89 -12.13
C ASN A 169 25.18 4.39 -12.29
N ASN A 170 25.47 5.10 -11.19
CA ASN A 170 25.68 6.56 -11.06
C ASN A 170 26.68 7.29 -12.01
N HIS A 171 27.02 6.77 -13.21
CA HIS A 171 28.05 7.29 -14.09
C HIS A 171 27.67 7.50 -15.57
N LEU A 172 26.42 7.31 -15.98
CA LEU A 172 26.01 7.74 -17.33
C LEU A 172 24.69 8.50 -17.24
N PRO A 173 24.61 9.76 -17.72
CA PRO A 173 23.33 10.41 -17.88
C PRO A 173 22.48 9.51 -18.78
N ALA A 174 21.28 9.16 -18.32
CA ALA A 174 20.33 8.37 -19.09
C ALA A 174 20.12 9.07 -20.43
N THR A 175 20.85 8.65 -21.46
CA THR A 175 20.57 9.06 -22.81
C THR A 175 19.16 8.59 -23.08
N THR A 176 18.29 9.53 -23.44
CA THR A 176 16.86 9.40 -23.74
C THR A 176 16.52 8.38 -24.84
N SER A 177 17.47 7.55 -25.29
CA SER A 177 17.22 6.41 -26.15
C SER A 177 16.59 5.28 -25.35
N THR A 178 15.25 5.32 -25.28
CA THR A 178 14.33 4.23 -24.92
C THR A 178 14.59 3.58 -23.56
N ARG A 179 13.73 3.90 -22.59
CA ARG A 179 13.52 3.16 -21.33
C ARG A 179 13.04 1.70 -21.56
N GLN A 180 13.49 1.01 -22.60
CA GLN A 180 13.26 -0.42 -22.84
C GLN A 180 14.46 -1.23 -22.37
N LYS A 181 14.88 -1.05 -21.13
CA LYS A 181 15.88 -1.96 -20.53
C LYS A 181 15.13 -3.01 -19.73
N ILE A 182 14.96 -4.19 -20.34
CA ILE A 182 14.55 -5.39 -19.62
C ILE A 182 15.70 -5.74 -18.66
N VAL A 183 15.45 -5.63 -17.36
CA VAL A 183 16.40 -6.07 -16.34
C VAL A 183 15.94 -7.43 -15.82
N THR A 184 16.70 -8.47 -16.12
CA THR A 184 16.46 -9.84 -15.64
C THR A 184 16.76 -9.96 -14.14
N PRO A 185 16.22 -10.96 -13.41
CA PRO A 185 16.58 -11.16 -12.00
C PRO A 185 18.09 -11.32 -11.78
N GLU A 186 18.78 -11.99 -12.71
CA GLU A 186 20.23 -12.22 -12.65
C GLU A 186 21.00 -10.90 -12.78
N GLN A 187 20.56 -10.03 -13.69
CA GLN A 187 21.15 -8.69 -13.85
C GLN A 187 20.85 -7.78 -12.67
N ALA A 188 19.65 -7.91 -12.09
CA ALA A 188 19.22 -7.08 -10.96
C ALA A 188 19.73 -7.58 -9.61
N GLY A 189 20.25 -8.81 -9.52
CA GLY A 189 20.67 -9.43 -8.26
C GLY A 189 19.51 -9.98 -7.40
N GLY A 190 18.32 -10.20 -7.98
CA GLY A 190 17.16 -10.74 -7.26
C GLY A 190 15.82 -10.47 -7.95
N TYR A 191 14.76 -11.14 -7.49
CA TYR A 191 13.40 -10.97 -8.03
C TYR A 191 12.90 -9.52 -7.86
N TRP A 192 13.08 -8.96 -6.67
CA TRP A 192 12.79 -7.55 -6.34
C TRP A 192 14.00 -6.62 -6.54
N GLY A 193 15.01 -7.07 -7.29
CA GLY A 193 16.34 -6.47 -7.32
C GLY A 193 17.22 -6.95 -6.18
N ASN A 194 18.47 -6.50 -6.18
CA ASN A 194 19.47 -6.86 -5.20
C ASN A 194 19.03 -6.37 -3.82
N HIS A 195 18.82 -7.31 -2.90
CA HIS A 195 18.40 -7.05 -1.53
C HIS A 195 19.43 -6.23 -0.73
N LEU A 196 20.66 -6.11 -1.24
CA LEU A 196 21.66 -5.22 -0.67
C LEU A 196 21.44 -3.75 -1.07
N ASP A 197 20.55 -3.44 -2.01
CA ASP A 197 20.30 -2.08 -2.53
C ASP A 197 19.05 -1.41 -1.96
N TRP A 198 18.27 -2.12 -1.13
CA TRP A 198 17.10 -1.60 -0.43
C TRP A 198 16.99 -2.15 0.99
N ASP A 199 16.37 -1.40 1.88
CA ASP A 199 16.13 -1.82 3.27
C ASP A 199 14.66 -2.16 3.50
N ILE A 200 13.74 -1.35 2.94
CA ILE A 200 12.29 -1.52 3.07
C ILE A 200 11.59 -1.34 1.72
N LEU A 201 10.65 -2.24 1.39
CA LEU A 201 9.69 -2.03 0.30
C LEU A 201 8.29 -1.87 0.89
N TYR A 202 7.67 -0.70 0.75
CA TYR A 202 6.28 -0.48 1.12
C TYR A 202 5.36 -0.94 0.00
N LEU A 203 4.76 -2.11 0.18
CA LEU A 203 3.83 -2.72 -0.76
C LEU A 203 2.37 -2.62 -0.29
N GLY A 204 2.14 -2.17 0.92
CA GLY A 204 0.86 -2.00 1.57
C GLY A 204 0.92 -0.95 2.66
N HIS A 205 0.26 0.16 2.41
CA HIS A 205 0.33 1.38 3.21
C HIS A 205 -1.00 2.14 3.05
N CYS A 206 -1.29 3.08 3.94
CA CYS A 206 -2.43 3.99 3.79
C CYS A 206 -2.07 5.26 2.99
N GLY A 207 -0.77 5.46 2.71
CA GLY A 207 -0.28 6.49 1.82
C GLY A 207 1.22 6.71 1.92
N ASP A 208 1.85 6.98 0.78
CA ASP A 208 3.15 7.63 0.68
C ASP A 208 2.99 8.87 -0.20
N MET A 209 2.33 9.87 0.39
CA MET A 209 1.83 11.03 -0.32
C MET A 209 2.78 12.21 -0.16
N PHE A 210 3.06 12.88 -1.26
CA PHE A 210 3.96 14.03 -1.34
C PHE A 210 3.45 15.04 -2.37
N THR A 211 4.04 16.23 -2.36
CA THR A 211 3.61 17.37 -3.16
C THR A 211 4.01 17.23 -4.63
N ARG A 212 3.29 17.93 -5.51
CA ARG A 212 3.70 18.07 -6.92
C ARG A 212 5.13 18.62 -7.08
N SER A 213 5.61 19.49 -6.18
CA SER A 213 6.97 20.02 -6.24
C SER A 213 8.03 18.94 -6.03
N GLU A 214 7.85 18.08 -5.03
CA GLU A 214 8.72 16.92 -4.78
C GLU A 214 8.68 15.97 -5.97
N TRP A 215 7.47 15.75 -6.51
CA TRP A 215 7.30 14.96 -7.73
C TRP A 215 7.97 15.59 -8.95
N THR A 216 8.00 16.90 -9.16
CA THR A 216 8.66 17.44 -10.37
C THR A 216 10.19 17.28 -10.37
N ASN A 217 10.79 16.94 -9.22
CA ASN A 217 12.22 16.73 -9.11
C ASN A 217 12.59 15.23 -9.13
N GLU A 218 12.96 14.72 -10.29
CA GLU A 218 13.37 13.31 -10.47
C GLU A 218 14.60 12.91 -9.64
N THR A 219 15.47 13.86 -9.31
CA THR A 219 16.63 13.59 -8.45
C THR A 219 16.22 13.39 -6.98
N THR A 220 15.13 14.03 -6.55
CA THR A 220 14.59 13.90 -5.19
C THR A 220 13.76 12.63 -5.05
N VAL A 221 12.92 12.34 -6.05
CA VAL A 221 12.05 11.16 -6.06
C VAL A 221 12.31 10.35 -7.34
N PRO A 222 13.35 9.49 -7.36
CA PRO A 222 13.55 8.52 -8.43
C PRO A 222 12.32 7.61 -8.57
N ARG A 223 11.90 7.32 -9.80
CA ARG A 223 10.63 6.64 -10.07
C ARG A 223 10.56 5.90 -11.39
N VAL A 224 9.59 5.01 -11.46
CA VAL A 224 9.16 4.26 -12.65
C VAL A 224 7.64 4.15 -12.63
N ALA A 225 6.97 4.36 -13.76
CA ALA A 225 5.54 4.02 -13.87
C ALA A 225 5.29 2.90 -14.86
N VAL A 226 4.30 2.07 -14.53
CA VAL A 226 3.89 0.90 -15.30
C VAL A 226 2.39 0.86 -15.44
N SER A 227 1.92 0.42 -16.61
CA SER A 227 0.49 0.16 -16.79
C SER A 227 0.06 -1.07 -15.99
N ASP A 228 -0.98 -0.87 -15.18
CA ASP A 228 -1.60 -1.89 -14.35
C ASP A 228 -3.13 -1.85 -14.54
N PRO A 229 -3.68 -2.68 -15.46
CA PRO A 229 -5.11 -2.72 -15.73
C PRO A 229 -5.93 -3.31 -14.57
N THR A 230 -5.28 -3.97 -13.61
CA THR A 230 -5.93 -4.60 -12.45
C THR A 230 -6.31 -3.58 -11.37
N LEU A 231 -5.72 -2.37 -11.38
CA LEU A 231 -6.12 -1.30 -10.47
C LEU A 231 -7.60 -0.93 -10.63
N PRO A 232 -8.32 -0.54 -9.57
CA PRO A 232 -9.70 -0.08 -9.73
C PRO A 232 -9.76 1.24 -10.51
N SER A 233 -10.97 1.62 -10.96
CA SER A 233 -11.18 2.98 -11.48
C SER A 233 -11.06 4.01 -10.35
N PRO A 234 -10.65 5.27 -10.61
CA PRO A 234 -10.40 6.27 -9.58
C PRO A 234 -11.57 6.54 -8.62
N GLU A 235 -12.81 6.35 -9.06
CA GLU A 235 -14.02 6.48 -8.24
C GLU A 235 -14.13 5.43 -7.12
N TYR A 236 -13.46 4.29 -7.27
CA TYR A 236 -13.41 3.19 -6.29
C TYR A 236 -12.08 3.14 -5.52
N MET A 237 -11.19 4.12 -5.73
CA MET A 237 -10.00 4.30 -4.92
C MET A 237 -10.30 5.10 -3.65
N HIS A 238 -9.46 4.93 -2.63
CA HIS A 238 -9.48 5.78 -1.44
C HIS A 238 -9.37 7.27 -1.84
N ILE A 239 -10.11 8.14 -1.15
CA ILE A 239 -10.17 9.59 -1.46
C ILE A 239 -8.79 10.25 -1.47
N LEU A 240 -7.91 9.86 -0.55
CA LEU A 240 -6.57 10.42 -0.47
C LEU A 240 -5.69 9.91 -1.61
N THR A 241 -5.76 8.61 -1.93
CA THR A 241 -5.02 8.01 -3.05
C THR A 241 -5.41 8.65 -4.38
N ARG A 242 -6.72 8.75 -4.68
CA ARG A 242 -7.18 9.34 -5.94
C ARG A 242 -6.79 10.81 -6.08
N ARG A 243 -6.84 11.58 -4.99
CA ARG A 243 -6.44 13.00 -4.99
C ARG A 243 -4.94 13.15 -5.23
N PHE A 244 -4.13 12.37 -4.51
CA PHE A 244 -2.68 12.37 -4.67
C PHE A 244 -2.29 12.02 -6.11
N LEU A 245 -2.78 10.91 -6.66
CA LEU A 245 -2.45 10.50 -8.03
C LEU A 245 -2.86 11.53 -9.08
N ALA A 246 -4.04 12.16 -8.91
CA ALA A 246 -4.48 13.24 -9.78
C ALA A 246 -3.58 14.48 -9.67
N GLU A 247 -3.16 14.86 -8.45
CA GLU A 247 -2.25 15.98 -8.20
C GLU A 247 -0.89 15.75 -8.88
N ILE A 248 -0.34 14.54 -8.77
CA ILE A 248 0.93 14.17 -9.42
C ILE A 248 0.75 13.69 -10.87
N GLY A 249 -0.45 13.85 -11.45
CA GLY A 249 -0.70 13.62 -12.87
C GLY A 249 -0.40 12.18 -13.32
N VAL A 250 -0.61 11.20 -12.44
CA VAL A 250 -0.48 9.77 -12.77
C VAL A 250 -1.71 9.35 -13.57
N PRO A 251 -1.55 8.81 -14.79
CA PRO A 251 -2.69 8.34 -15.57
C PRO A 251 -3.46 7.21 -14.90
N ILE A 252 -4.72 7.04 -15.29
CA ILE A 252 -5.54 5.93 -14.81
C ILE A 252 -4.87 4.58 -15.14
N LYS A 253 -5.15 3.54 -14.34
CA LYS A 253 -4.60 2.19 -14.54
C LYS A 253 -3.06 2.19 -14.65
N THR A 254 -2.42 3.03 -13.86
CA THR A 254 -0.97 3.17 -13.79
C THR A 254 -0.53 3.05 -12.35
N ARG A 255 0.49 2.24 -12.12
CA ARG A 255 1.17 2.13 -10.84
C ARG A 255 2.54 2.77 -10.95
N VAL A 256 2.94 3.50 -9.92
CA VAL A 256 4.26 4.10 -9.80
C VAL A 256 5.04 3.36 -8.73
N VAL A 257 6.28 3.01 -9.05
CA VAL A 257 7.29 2.60 -8.07
C VAL A 257 8.25 3.77 -7.89
N HIS A 258 8.50 4.18 -6.66
CA HIS A 258 9.37 5.33 -6.39
C HIS A 258 10.08 5.22 -5.04
N ARG A 259 11.11 6.06 -4.84
CA ARG A 259 11.72 6.22 -3.53
C ARG A 259 10.68 6.75 -2.56
N SER A 260 10.57 6.15 -1.37
CA SER A 260 9.58 6.59 -0.40
C SER A 260 9.87 7.99 0.13
N VAL A 261 8.83 8.77 0.41
CA VAL A 261 8.97 10.15 0.93
C VAL A 261 8.42 10.23 2.35
N SER A 262 7.19 9.78 2.56
CA SER A 262 6.52 9.76 3.87
C SER A 262 5.50 8.61 3.94
N PRO A 263 5.94 7.34 3.84
CA PRO A 263 5.04 6.19 3.85
C PRO A 263 4.45 5.96 5.25
N LEU A 264 3.13 5.80 5.35
CA LEU A 264 2.42 5.54 6.60
C LEU A 264 1.60 4.25 6.54
N CYS A 265 1.38 3.63 7.69
CA CYS A 265 0.80 2.30 7.89
C CYS A 265 1.72 1.16 7.41
N THR A 266 1.60 -0.01 8.03
CA THR A 266 2.45 -1.19 7.79
C THR A 266 1.66 -2.42 7.34
N PHE A 267 0.55 -2.19 6.61
CA PHE A 267 -0.34 -3.26 6.14
C PHE A 267 0.40 -4.38 5.40
N GLY A 268 1.39 -4.03 4.59
CA GLY A 268 2.28 -4.95 3.90
C GLY A 268 3.62 -4.30 3.54
N PHE A 269 4.73 -4.73 4.14
CA PHE A 269 6.04 -4.18 3.82
C PHE A 269 7.12 -5.26 3.83
N ALA A 270 8.07 -5.18 2.90
CA ALA A 270 9.17 -6.12 2.82
C ALA A 270 10.45 -5.55 3.44
N LEU A 271 11.29 -6.42 3.96
CA LEU A 271 12.56 -6.12 4.60
C LEU A 271 13.68 -6.97 3.99
N SER A 272 14.84 -6.36 3.79
CA SER A 272 16.09 -7.11 3.63
C SER A 272 16.62 -7.50 5.01
N ARG A 273 17.46 -8.55 5.07
CA ARG A 273 18.12 -8.97 6.32
C ARG A 273 18.83 -7.80 7.02
N ALA A 274 19.64 -7.05 6.27
CA ALA A 274 20.35 -5.89 6.79
C ALA A 274 19.40 -4.77 7.30
N GLY A 275 18.29 -4.54 6.59
CA GLY A 275 17.24 -3.62 7.03
C GLY A 275 16.60 -4.06 8.34
N ALA A 276 16.30 -5.36 8.49
CA ALA A 276 15.71 -5.93 9.69
C ALA A 276 16.67 -5.90 10.90
N GLU A 277 17.97 -6.13 10.71
CA GLU A 277 18.97 -6.02 11.79
C GLU A 277 19.02 -4.59 12.34
N ARG A 278 19.15 -3.59 11.46
CA ARG A 278 19.13 -2.17 11.85
C ARG A 278 17.82 -1.81 12.53
N LEU A 279 16.70 -2.29 12.02
CA LEU A 279 15.39 -2.02 12.59
C LEU A 279 15.27 -2.57 14.02
N LEU A 280 15.62 -3.84 14.21
CA LEU A 280 15.49 -4.53 15.49
C LEU A 280 16.49 -4.01 16.55
N HIS A 281 17.70 -3.63 16.15
CA HIS A 281 18.78 -3.32 17.09
C HIS A 281 19.06 -1.83 17.27
N ASP A 282 18.91 -1.03 16.21
CA ASP A 282 19.39 0.37 16.24
C ASP A 282 18.24 1.37 16.44
N VAL A 283 17.09 1.15 15.78
CA VAL A 283 16.09 2.22 15.62
C VAL A 283 14.70 1.90 16.16
N ALA A 284 14.28 0.64 16.28
CA ALA A 284 12.93 0.27 16.74
C ALA A 284 12.89 -0.79 17.85
N ALA A 285 14.02 -1.06 18.52
CA ALA A 285 14.12 -2.02 19.63
C ALA A 285 13.17 -1.71 20.80
N SER A 286 12.91 -0.41 21.03
CA SER A 286 12.04 0.15 22.07
C SER A 286 11.44 1.47 21.58
N GLU A 287 10.48 2.02 22.33
CA GLU A 287 10.04 3.40 22.11
C GLU A 287 11.24 4.36 22.28
N PRO A 288 11.50 5.25 21.31
CA PRO A 288 12.60 6.20 21.41
C PRO A 288 12.34 7.25 22.51
N GLU A 289 13.42 7.79 23.10
CA GLU A 289 13.29 8.93 24.01
C GLU A 289 12.66 10.13 23.26
N GLY A 290 11.70 10.79 23.91
CA GLY A 290 10.83 11.78 23.25
C GLY A 290 9.49 11.21 22.79
N GLY A 291 9.35 9.89 22.76
CA GLY A 291 8.11 9.17 22.46
C GLY A 291 7.93 8.87 20.97
N CYS A 292 7.09 7.87 20.67
CA CYS A 292 6.61 7.56 19.32
C CYS A 292 5.26 6.87 19.43
N GLU A 293 4.27 7.31 18.66
CA GLU A 293 2.87 6.93 18.87
C GLU A 293 2.56 5.48 18.48
N ALA A 294 3.26 4.94 17.48
CA ALA A 294 3.03 3.61 16.93
C ALA A 294 4.20 3.12 16.07
N TYR A 295 4.21 1.82 15.76
CA TYR A 295 5.26 1.19 14.98
C TYR A 295 5.36 1.75 13.56
N ASP A 296 4.23 1.90 12.88
CA ASP A 296 4.14 2.45 11.54
C ASP A 296 4.66 3.89 11.45
N VAL A 297 4.37 4.73 12.46
CA VAL A 297 4.96 6.07 12.60
C VAL A 297 6.47 5.98 12.71
N ARG A 298 6.99 4.99 13.47
CA ARG A 298 8.43 4.78 13.54
C ARG A 298 9.03 4.39 12.19
N ILE A 299 8.38 3.50 11.43
CA ILE A 299 8.90 3.10 10.11
C ILE A 299 8.84 4.28 9.13
N LEU A 300 7.83 5.14 9.22
CA LEU A 300 7.78 6.40 8.48
C LEU A 300 9.01 7.27 8.79
N GLU A 301 9.25 7.55 10.08
CA GLU A 301 10.37 8.39 10.53
C GLU A 301 11.72 7.86 10.01
N ILE A 302 11.97 6.56 10.08
CA ILE A 302 13.27 6.03 9.64
C ILE A 302 13.46 6.12 8.12
N CYS A 303 12.38 6.04 7.34
CA CYS A 303 12.44 6.18 5.89
C CYS A 303 12.59 7.64 5.45
N ARG A 304 11.98 8.57 6.19
CA ARG A 304 12.04 10.02 5.89
C ARG A 304 13.30 10.67 6.44
N ASP A 305 13.65 10.37 7.68
CA ASP A 305 14.61 11.15 8.47
C ASP A 305 15.95 10.43 8.67
N LEU A 306 16.01 9.10 8.50
CA LEU A 306 17.22 8.30 8.65
C LEU A 306 17.71 7.73 7.29
N SER A 307 18.84 7.05 7.32
CA SER A 307 19.49 6.50 6.12
C SER A 307 18.90 5.15 5.68
N PHE A 308 17.60 4.93 5.84
CA PHE A 308 16.95 3.73 5.28
C PHE A 308 16.63 3.95 3.80
N ARG A 309 16.89 2.93 3.00
CA ARG A 309 16.57 2.91 1.57
C ARG A 309 15.18 2.31 1.39
N CYS A 310 14.19 3.19 1.42
CA CYS A 310 12.79 2.82 1.33
C CYS A 310 12.24 3.10 -0.06
N TRP A 311 11.44 2.17 -0.57
CA TRP A 311 10.77 2.28 -1.86
C TRP A 311 9.30 1.89 -1.74
N SER A 312 8.42 2.59 -2.42
CA SER A 312 6.97 2.39 -2.35
C SER A 312 6.38 2.07 -3.72
N ALA A 313 5.26 1.37 -3.72
CA ALA A 313 4.38 1.23 -4.88
C ALA A 313 3.08 2.00 -4.63
N ASN A 314 2.70 2.90 -5.55
CA ASN A 314 1.48 3.71 -5.48
C ASN A 314 0.61 3.58 -6.76
N PRO A 315 -0.68 3.20 -6.65
CA PRO A 315 -1.31 2.58 -5.48
C PRO A 315 -0.52 1.38 -4.97
N GLU A 316 -0.82 0.96 -3.76
CA GLU A 316 -0.21 -0.19 -3.08
C GLU A 316 -0.81 -1.54 -3.54
N LEU A 317 -0.10 -2.63 -3.28
CA LEU A 317 -0.51 -4.01 -3.60
C LEU A 317 -1.40 -4.65 -2.52
N PHE A 318 -1.28 -4.15 -1.30
CA PHE A 318 -1.95 -4.66 -0.12
C PHE A 318 -2.63 -3.51 0.61
N HIS A 319 -3.88 -3.67 1.03
CA HIS A 319 -4.55 -2.66 1.84
C HIS A 319 -5.39 -3.34 2.92
N HIS A 320 -5.56 -2.73 4.09
CA HIS A 320 -6.46 -3.29 5.09
C HIS A 320 -7.90 -3.35 4.58
N GLN A 321 -8.68 -4.29 5.10
CA GLN A 321 -10.13 -4.18 5.14
C GLN A 321 -10.52 -3.58 6.47
N ASP A 322 -11.51 -2.68 6.45
CA ASP A 322 -11.97 -2.04 7.67
C ASP A 322 -12.52 -3.06 8.67
N ALA A 323 -11.95 -3.02 9.87
CA ALA A 323 -12.32 -3.89 10.97
C ALA A 323 -12.15 -3.16 12.30
N PRO A 324 -12.86 -3.58 13.36
CA PRO A 324 -12.63 -3.06 14.70
C PRO A 324 -11.15 -3.18 15.09
N SER A 325 -10.53 -2.07 15.48
CA SER A 325 -9.11 -2.03 15.80
C SER A 325 -8.81 -2.83 17.08
N GLU A 326 -8.01 -3.88 16.96
CA GLU A 326 -7.53 -4.67 18.12
C GLU A 326 -6.71 -3.80 19.08
N ILE A 327 -5.97 -2.81 18.56
CA ILE A 327 -5.24 -1.81 19.35
C ILE A 327 -6.22 -0.99 20.20
N ALA A 328 -7.30 -0.48 19.60
CA ALA A 328 -8.32 0.29 20.31
C ALA A 328 -9.03 -0.56 21.38
N ILE A 329 -9.37 -1.81 21.07
CA ILE A 329 -9.98 -2.77 22.01
C ILE A 329 -9.07 -2.99 23.23
N VAL A 330 -7.76 -3.17 23.03
CA VAL A 330 -6.80 -3.32 24.12
C VAL A 330 -6.72 -2.06 24.99
N ASN A 331 -6.72 -0.88 24.37
CA ASN A 331 -6.67 0.39 25.09
C ASN A 331 -7.93 0.61 25.94
N ALA A 332 -9.12 0.29 25.39
CA ALA A 332 -10.41 0.41 26.08
C ALA A 332 -10.51 -0.49 27.34
N LYS A 333 -9.90 -1.67 27.33
CA LYS A 333 -9.95 -2.62 28.47
C LYS A 333 -9.21 -2.14 29.72
N LYS A 334 -8.23 -1.23 29.60
CA LYS A 334 -7.36 -0.80 30.72
C LYS A 334 -7.71 0.59 31.29
N GLY A 335 -8.46 1.42 30.56
CA GLY A 335 -8.80 2.79 30.98
C GLY A 335 -10.30 3.08 30.91
N LYS A 336 -10.83 3.90 31.83
CA LYS A 336 -12.07 4.66 31.62
C LYS A 336 -11.84 5.76 30.56
N ASP A 337 -11.34 5.37 29.39
CA ASP A 337 -11.13 6.30 28.28
C ASP A 337 -12.48 6.51 27.60
N HIS A 338 -13.11 7.64 27.90
CA HIS A 338 -14.39 8.01 27.32
C HIS A 338 -14.27 8.30 25.80
N THR A 339 -13.06 8.46 25.27
CA THR A 339 -12.74 8.60 23.85
C THR A 339 -12.67 7.26 23.10
N ALA A 340 -12.36 6.15 23.79
CA ALA A 340 -12.45 4.81 23.21
C ALA A 340 -13.90 4.44 22.87
N LYS A 341 -14.86 4.93 23.67
CA LYS A 341 -16.28 4.84 23.32
C LYS A 341 -16.61 5.60 22.02
N GLU A 342 -15.91 6.67 21.67
CA GLU A 342 -16.17 7.43 20.45
C GLU A 342 -15.66 6.70 19.19
N HIS A 343 -14.56 5.95 19.28
CA HIS A 343 -14.09 5.07 18.20
C HIS A 343 -14.89 3.75 18.12
N ASP A 344 -15.40 3.23 19.24
CA ASP A 344 -16.36 2.11 19.24
C ASP A 344 -17.75 2.52 18.70
N LEU A 345 -18.11 3.81 18.74
CA LEU A 345 -19.43 4.33 18.33
C LEU A 345 -19.51 4.85 16.90
N LYS A 346 -18.38 5.00 16.19
CA LYS A 346 -18.44 4.95 14.73
C LYS A 346 -18.56 3.48 14.37
N ALA A 347 -19.76 2.94 14.53
CA ALA A 347 -20.12 1.69 13.89
C ALA A 347 -19.60 1.77 12.46
N SER A 348 -18.69 0.86 12.11
CA SER A 348 -18.36 0.61 10.72
C SER A 348 -19.68 0.61 9.94
N PRO A 349 -19.78 1.33 8.81
CA PRO A 349 -21.00 1.36 8.02
C PRO A 349 -21.57 -0.06 7.85
N PRO A 350 -22.90 -0.26 7.83
CA PRO A 350 -23.48 -1.60 7.67
C PRO A 350 -22.81 -2.35 6.52
N GLY A 351 -22.27 -3.55 6.78
CA GLY A 351 -21.49 -4.31 5.79
C GLY A 351 -19.97 -4.09 5.85
N ILE A 352 -19.46 -3.42 6.90
CA ILE A 352 -18.03 -3.26 7.18
C ILE A 352 -17.76 -3.79 8.61
N GLY A 353 -16.70 -4.59 8.81
CA GLY A 353 -16.33 -5.15 10.13
C GLY A 353 -15.89 -6.62 10.11
N VAL A 354 -15.88 -7.29 11.28
CA VAL A 354 -15.59 -8.74 11.39
C VAL A 354 -16.82 -9.46 11.91
N ASP A 355 -17.29 -10.48 11.21
CA ASP A 355 -18.48 -11.23 11.64
C ASP A 355 -18.21 -12.38 12.62
N SER A 356 -19.26 -13.12 12.97
CA SER A 356 -19.18 -14.23 13.93
C SER A 356 -18.27 -15.38 13.47
N GLU A 357 -18.04 -15.51 12.17
CA GLU A 357 -17.16 -16.53 11.58
C GLU A 357 -15.72 -16.01 11.39
N GLY A 358 -15.47 -14.74 11.73
CA GLY A 358 -14.16 -14.10 11.56
C GLY A 358 -13.94 -13.51 10.18
N ARG A 359 -14.99 -13.40 9.36
CA ARG A 359 -14.90 -12.81 8.02
C ARG A 359 -14.85 -11.31 8.12
N LEU A 360 -13.91 -10.71 7.40
CA LEU A 360 -13.90 -9.27 7.16
C LEU A 360 -15.03 -8.94 6.17
N GLN A 361 -15.74 -7.85 6.44
CA GLN A 361 -16.82 -7.33 5.63
C GLN A 361 -16.38 -6.03 4.96
N GLY A 362 -16.81 -5.83 3.72
CA GLY A 362 -16.45 -4.66 2.92
C GLY A 362 -15.21 -4.90 2.07
N ALA A 363 -15.04 -4.03 1.08
CA ALA A 363 -13.89 -4.08 0.17
C ALA A 363 -12.72 -3.27 0.72
N ALA A 364 -11.50 -3.79 0.60
CA ALA A 364 -10.30 -2.99 0.81
C ALA A 364 -10.22 -1.91 -0.30
N PRO A 365 -10.01 -0.63 0.05
CA PRO A 365 -9.87 0.40 -0.96
C PRO A 365 -8.60 0.16 -1.79
N ASN A 366 -8.57 0.73 -3.00
CA ASN A 366 -7.50 0.56 -3.99
C ASN A 366 -7.29 -0.88 -4.50
N ILE A 367 -8.00 -1.88 -3.96
CA ILE A 367 -8.01 -3.27 -4.43
C ILE A 367 -9.27 -3.52 -5.27
N ALA A 368 -9.10 -3.91 -6.54
CA ALA A 368 -10.23 -4.03 -7.47
C ALA A 368 -11.02 -5.33 -7.25
N CYS A 369 -10.34 -6.46 -7.07
CA CYS A 369 -10.96 -7.74 -6.75
C CYS A 369 -10.25 -8.35 -5.53
N GLY A 370 -10.63 -7.90 -4.35
CA GLY A 370 -10.06 -8.37 -3.08
C GLY A 370 -10.45 -9.81 -2.78
N ILE A 371 -9.46 -10.68 -2.55
CA ILE A 371 -9.70 -12.12 -2.32
C ILE A 371 -10.38 -12.39 -0.97
N ARG A 372 -10.30 -11.45 -0.02
CA ARG A 372 -10.97 -11.58 1.29
C ARG A 372 -12.42 -11.08 1.26
N GLY A 373 -12.97 -10.81 0.08
CA GLY A 373 -14.38 -10.53 -0.11
C GLY A 373 -15.27 -11.71 0.30
N SER A 374 -16.50 -11.39 0.68
CA SER A 374 -17.53 -12.34 1.13
C SER A 374 -17.84 -13.43 0.09
N SER A 375 -17.68 -13.12 -1.20
CA SER A 375 -17.91 -14.03 -2.32
C SER A 375 -16.95 -15.23 -2.37
N PHE A 376 -15.82 -15.16 -1.66
CA PHE A 376 -14.77 -16.19 -1.69
C PHE A 376 -14.69 -17.02 -0.41
N TRP A 377 -15.52 -16.72 0.59
CA TRP A 377 -15.53 -17.46 1.84
C TRP A 377 -16.27 -18.80 1.71
N THR A 378 -15.57 -19.88 2.03
CA THR A 378 -16.14 -21.23 2.09
C THR A 378 -15.27 -22.14 2.97
N GLN A 379 -15.86 -23.21 3.47
CA GLN A 379 -15.16 -24.33 4.13
C GLN A 379 -15.23 -25.63 3.31
N ASP A 380 -15.95 -25.62 2.19
CA ASP A 380 -16.12 -26.77 1.31
C ASP A 380 -14.89 -26.95 0.42
N GLU A 381 -14.22 -28.11 0.52
CA GLU A 381 -12.94 -28.38 -0.15
C GLU A 381 -13.05 -28.33 -1.68
N ASP A 382 -14.15 -28.85 -2.24
CA ASP A 382 -14.39 -28.83 -3.69
C ASP A 382 -14.57 -27.39 -4.21
N THR A 383 -15.30 -26.56 -3.45
CA THR A 383 -15.44 -25.13 -3.75
C THR A 383 -14.10 -24.41 -3.65
N ILE A 384 -13.25 -24.74 -2.66
CA ILE A 384 -11.91 -24.15 -2.54
C ILE A 384 -11.06 -24.50 -3.76
N GLU A 385 -11.06 -25.75 -4.23
CA GLU A 385 -10.29 -26.13 -5.43
C GLU A 385 -10.82 -25.45 -6.69
N TYR A 386 -12.14 -25.31 -6.81
CA TYR A 386 -12.75 -24.50 -7.87
C TYR A 386 -12.28 -23.03 -7.82
N LEU A 387 -12.28 -22.42 -6.64
CA LEU A 387 -11.83 -21.03 -6.46
C LEU A 387 -10.33 -20.88 -6.76
N LYS A 388 -9.48 -21.84 -6.39
CA LYS A 388 -8.06 -21.83 -6.77
C LYS A 388 -7.88 -21.77 -8.28
N GLU A 389 -8.62 -22.61 -9.00
CA GLU A 389 -8.52 -22.67 -10.46
C GLU A 389 -9.07 -21.39 -11.11
N VAL A 390 -10.32 -21.02 -10.80
CA VAL A 390 -11.03 -19.94 -11.49
C VAL A 390 -10.59 -18.56 -11.02
N VAL A 391 -10.44 -18.36 -9.71
CA VAL A 391 -10.10 -17.06 -9.14
C VAL A 391 -8.58 -16.89 -9.05
N GLY A 392 -7.88 -17.85 -8.44
CA GLY A 392 -6.44 -17.75 -8.21
C GLY A 392 -5.59 -17.85 -9.49
N ARG A 393 -5.77 -18.93 -10.27
CA ARG A 393 -4.94 -19.21 -11.45
C ARG A 393 -5.42 -18.47 -12.70
N GLN A 394 -6.72 -18.48 -12.97
CA GLN A 394 -7.29 -17.81 -14.16
C GLN A 394 -7.52 -16.31 -13.96
N GLY A 395 -7.52 -15.81 -12.71
CA GLY A 395 -7.76 -14.39 -12.41
C GLY A 395 -9.21 -13.95 -12.65
N HIS A 396 -10.17 -14.89 -12.65
CA HIS A 396 -11.56 -14.53 -12.89
C HIS A 396 -12.21 -14.02 -11.59
N CYS A 397 -12.51 -12.72 -11.55
CA CYS A 397 -13.16 -12.10 -10.40
C CYS A 397 -14.63 -12.51 -10.30
N LEU A 398 -14.98 -13.30 -9.28
CA LEU A 398 -16.36 -13.72 -8.98
C LEU A 398 -17.07 -12.79 -7.99
N ARG A 399 -16.47 -11.64 -7.67
CA ARG A 399 -17.00 -10.72 -6.66
C ARG A 399 -18.30 -10.07 -7.12
N ASP A 400 -19.32 -10.10 -6.27
CA ASP A 400 -20.56 -9.36 -6.53
C ASP A 400 -20.40 -7.88 -6.14
N LEU A 401 -20.25 -7.03 -7.16
CA LEU A 401 -20.10 -5.58 -7.00
C LEU A 401 -21.33 -4.90 -6.38
N HIS A 402 -22.52 -5.53 -6.38
CA HIS A 402 -23.71 -4.98 -5.74
C HIS A 402 -23.81 -5.35 -4.24
N ALA A 403 -23.12 -6.41 -3.80
CA ALA A 403 -23.13 -6.87 -2.41
C ALA A 403 -22.06 -6.18 -1.55
N GLU A 404 -20.97 -5.73 -2.16
CA GLU A 404 -19.85 -5.04 -1.49
C GLU A 404 -19.76 -3.60 -2.01
N ASP A 405 -20.47 -2.68 -1.35
CA ASP A 405 -20.53 -1.28 -1.77
C ASP A 405 -19.15 -0.60 -1.65
N MET A 406 -18.40 -0.59 -2.76
CA MET A 406 -17.14 0.14 -2.86
C MET A 406 -17.32 1.67 -2.88
N SER A 407 -18.56 2.17 -2.99
CA SER A 407 -18.88 3.59 -2.97
C SER A 407 -19.13 4.12 -1.56
N VAL A 408 -18.75 3.39 -0.51
CA VAL A 408 -18.74 3.89 0.88
C VAL A 408 -17.52 4.80 1.15
N TRP A 409 -16.44 4.66 0.37
CA TRP A 409 -15.21 5.46 0.45
C TRP A 409 -15.19 6.90 -0.12
N PRO A 410 -16.19 7.43 -0.86
CA PRO A 410 -16.26 8.84 -1.30
C PRO A 410 -16.58 9.84 -0.19
N HIS A 411 -16.95 9.42 1.03
CA HIS A 411 -17.62 10.27 2.01
C HIS A 411 -16.94 10.39 3.39
N LEU A 412 -15.70 9.92 3.54
CA LEU A 412 -14.89 10.18 4.74
C LEU A 412 -13.81 11.22 4.48
#